data_AF-A0A950PS20-F1
#
_entry.id   AF-A0A950PS20-F1
#
_cell.length_a   1.000
_cell.length_b   1.000
_cell.length_c   1.000
_cell.angle_alpha   90.00
_cell.angle_beta   90.00
_cell.angle_gamma   90.00
#
_symmetry.space_group_name_H-M   'P 1'
#
loop_
_entity.id
_entity.type
_entity.pdbx_description
1 polymer ?
#
loop_
_entity_poly.entity_id
_entity_poly.type
_entity_poly.pdbx_seq_one_letter_code
_entity_poly.pdbx_strand_id
1 'polypeptide(L)'
;MSTLRLTEWTSCGGCAAKWGASPLDGLVKSLAGDAAPGLLVGLAPFDDAAVYKLDDETAVVSTTDFFPPLVDDPADFGAVAAANACSDVFAMGGCVLLALNIAAFPERMPVEAVAQIMSAAAEIVAEAGGVVAGGHTIRSEEPIFGLAVQGLVHPD
;
A
#
# COMPACT_ATOMS: atom_id res chain seq x y z
N MET A 1 -32.81 5.66 -1.52
CA MET A 1 -31.74 5.02 -0.73
C MET A 1 -30.63 6.05 -0.62
N SER A 2 -30.14 6.35 0.59
CA SER A 2 -29.03 7.30 0.74
C SER A 2 -27.79 6.71 0.08
N THR A 3 -27.15 7.45 -0.81
CA THR A 3 -25.87 7.09 -1.42
C THR A 3 -24.84 6.93 -0.31
N LEU A 4 -24.12 5.80 -0.28
CA LEU A 4 -23.01 5.59 0.64
C LEU A 4 -21.92 6.62 0.37
N ARG A 5 -21.38 7.28 1.41
CA ARG A 5 -20.28 8.23 1.29
C ARG A 5 -19.14 7.81 2.21
N LEU A 6 -18.07 7.27 1.67
CA LEU A 6 -17.01 6.66 2.48
C LEU A 6 -16.30 7.66 3.42
N THR A 7 -16.24 8.95 3.06
CA THR A 7 -15.63 9.97 3.93
C THR A 7 -16.41 10.21 5.23
N GLU A 8 -17.68 9.81 5.29
CA GLU A 8 -18.49 9.88 6.52
C GLU A 8 -18.22 8.69 7.47
N TRP A 9 -17.38 7.72 7.05
CA TRP A 9 -17.05 6.51 7.80
C TRP A 9 -15.65 6.55 8.44
N THR A 10 -14.93 7.66 8.30
CA THR A 10 -13.59 7.83 8.89
C THR A 10 -13.47 9.15 9.65
N SER A 11 -12.61 9.17 10.68
CA SER A 11 -12.25 10.39 11.40
C SER A 11 -11.19 11.24 10.68
N CYS A 12 -10.41 10.65 9.77
CA CYS A 12 -9.41 11.35 8.95
C CYS A 12 -9.10 10.58 7.65
N GLY A 13 -9.15 11.26 6.50
CA GLY A 13 -8.98 10.61 5.19
C GLY A 13 -7.56 10.66 4.64
N GLY A 14 -7.16 9.59 3.93
CA GLY A 14 -5.93 9.55 3.12
C GLY A 14 -4.65 9.77 3.92
N CYS A 15 -3.68 10.47 3.32
CA CYS A 15 -2.38 10.74 3.93
C CYS A 15 -2.44 11.56 5.23
N ALA A 16 -3.55 12.24 5.54
CA ALA A 16 -3.73 12.92 6.82
C ALA A 16 -3.82 11.94 8.01
N ALA A 17 -4.02 10.65 7.76
CA ALA A 17 -3.93 9.60 8.77
C ALA A 17 -2.48 9.21 9.12
N LYS A 18 -1.47 9.64 8.34
CA LYS A 18 -0.06 9.35 8.61
C LYS A 18 0.38 10.01 9.91
N TRP A 19 1.06 9.25 10.76
CA TRP A 19 1.73 9.84 11.92
C TRP A 19 2.91 10.69 11.42
N GLY A 20 3.15 11.84 12.05
CA GLY A 20 4.25 12.72 11.63
C GLY A 20 5.60 12.00 11.64
N ALA A 21 6.50 12.38 10.73
CA ALA A 21 7.81 11.73 10.59
C ALA A 21 8.69 11.86 11.85
N SER A 22 8.62 12.98 12.56
CA SER A 22 9.46 13.25 13.73
C SER A 22 9.28 12.24 14.89
N PRO A 23 8.04 11.86 15.28
CA PRO A 23 7.83 10.77 16.22
C PRO A 23 8.41 9.41 15.81
N LEU A 24 8.47 9.12 14.51
CA LEU A 24 8.88 7.81 13.99
C LEU A 24 10.39 7.70 13.75
N ASP A 25 11.08 8.82 13.48
CA ASP A 25 12.51 8.84 13.12
C ASP A 25 13.39 8.08 14.11
N GLY A 26 13.23 8.34 15.42
CA GLY A 26 14.00 7.66 16.46
C GLY A 26 13.68 6.16 16.58
N LEU A 27 12.43 5.78 16.36
CA LEU A 27 11.98 4.39 16.43
C LEU A 27 12.53 3.58 15.24
N VAL A 28 12.40 4.12 14.03
CA VAL A 28 12.89 3.47 12.80
C VAL A 28 14.41 3.30 12.84
N LYS A 29 15.15 4.32 13.28
CA LYS A 29 16.60 4.22 13.46
C LYS A 29 17.01 3.14 14.46
N SER A 30 16.21 2.88 15.49
CA SER A 30 16.49 1.81 16.47
C SER A 30 16.26 0.40 15.90
N LEU A 31 15.45 0.27 14.84
CA LEU A 31 15.21 -1.00 14.13
C LEU A 31 16.27 -1.28 13.07
N ALA A 32 17.00 -0.26 12.62
CA ALA A 32 18.12 -0.41 11.70
C ALA A 32 19.27 -1.13 12.40
N GLY A 33 19.21 -2.47 12.41
CA GLY A 33 20.32 -3.34 12.79
C GLY A 33 21.38 -3.40 11.69
N ASP A 34 22.28 -4.37 11.78
CA ASP A 34 23.22 -4.67 10.69
C ASP A 34 22.43 -5.02 9.42
N ALA A 35 22.61 -4.23 8.36
CA ALA A 35 21.92 -4.45 7.11
C ALA A 35 22.29 -5.84 6.55
N ALA A 36 21.29 -6.62 6.16
CA ALA A 36 21.52 -7.87 5.46
C ALA A 36 22.36 -7.58 4.18
N PRO A 37 23.33 -8.44 3.81
CA PRO A 37 24.21 -8.16 2.68
C PRO A 37 23.51 -7.90 1.34
N GLY A 38 22.28 -8.38 1.16
CA GLY A 38 21.45 -8.15 -0.03
C GLY A 38 20.55 -6.92 0.05
N LEU A 39 20.47 -6.22 1.18
CA LEU A 39 19.62 -5.05 1.32
C LEU A 39 20.32 -3.82 0.74
N LEU A 40 19.84 -3.34 -0.41
CA LEU A 40 20.39 -2.17 -1.11
C LEU A 40 19.81 -0.87 -0.58
N VAL A 41 18.49 -0.86 -0.33
CA VAL A 41 17.75 0.27 0.24
C VAL A 41 16.86 -0.26 1.37
N GLY A 42 16.86 0.42 2.52
CA GLY A 42 16.22 -0.07 3.73
C GLY A 42 15.86 1.06 4.69
N LEU A 43 16.13 0.87 5.98
CA LEU A 43 15.74 1.84 7.01
C LEU A 43 16.76 2.97 7.22
N ALA A 44 17.94 2.91 6.58
CA ALA A 44 19.00 3.89 6.73
C ALA A 44 19.88 4.00 5.46
N PRO A 45 19.74 5.06 4.63
CA PRO A 45 18.67 6.06 4.70
C PRO A 45 17.30 5.43 4.44
N PHE A 46 16.27 5.93 5.11
CA PHE A 46 14.88 5.54 4.85
C PHE A 46 14.44 6.11 3.51
N ASP A 47 13.93 5.25 2.64
CA ASP A 47 13.38 5.60 1.32
C ASP A 47 11.96 5.03 1.19
N ASP A 48 11.25 5.40 0.13
CA ASP A 48 9.83 5.08 -0.07
C ASP A 48 9.56 3.56 -0.25
N ALA A 49 10.60 2.75 -0.50
CA ALA A 49 10.51 1.30 -0.57
C ALA A 49 11.81 0.61 -0.12
N ALA A 50 11.70 -0.66 0.29
CA ALA A 50 12.86 -1.51 0.49
C ALA A 50 13.32 -2.13 -0.84
N VAL A 51 14.62 -2.16 -1.09
CA VAL A 51 15.22 -2.82 -2.27
C VAL A 51 16.15 -3.93 -1.81
N TYR A 52 15.89 -5.16 -2.25
CA TYR A 52 16.66 -6.34 -1.86
C TYR A 52 17.18 -7.07 -3.10
N LYS A 53 18.51 -7.16 -3.25
CA LYS A 53 19.19 -7.85 -4.34
C LYS A 53 18.97 -9.36 -4.24
N LEU A 54 18.49 -9.97 -5.33
CA LEU A 54 18.39 -11.41 -5.47
C LEU A 54 19.63 -11.99 -6.15
N ASP A 55 20.05 -11.35 -7.25
CA ASP A 55 21.24 -11.67 -8.04
C ASP A 55 21.77 -10.41 -8.73
N ASP A 56 22.76 -10.55 -9.61
CA ASP A 56 23.43 -9.42 -10.27
C ASP A 56 22.55 -8.65 -11.26
N GLU A 57 21.42 -9.23 -11.69
CA GLU A 57 20.53 -8.63 -12.70
C GLU A 57 19.16 -8.24 -12.12
N THR A 58 18.82 -8.75 -10.92
CA THR A 58 17.48 -8.61 -10.33
C THR A 58 17.52 -8.23 -8.85
N ALA A 59 16.77 -7.19 -8.51
CA ALA A 59 16.40 -6.84 -7.14
C ALA A 59 14.87 -6.74 -6.99
N VAL A 60 14.39 -7.06 -5.80
CA VAL A 60 12.98 -6.88 -5.42
C VAL A 60 12.81 -5.51 -4.80
N VAL A 61 11.83 -4.76 -5.30
CA VAL A 61 11.30 -3.57 -4.63
C VAL A 61 10.09 -4.01 -3.82
N SER A 62 10.03 -3.66 -2.53
CA SER A 62 8.90 -3.96 -1.67
C SER A 62 8.46 -2.72 -0.91
N THR A 63 7.20 -2.35 -1.10
CA THR A 63 6.54 -1.26 -0.37
C THR A 63 5.22 -1.74 0.22
N THR A 64 4.70 -0.97 1.18
CA THR A 64 3.34 -1.15 1.70
C THR A 64 2.77 0.22 2.03
N ASP A 65 1.55 0.48 1.56
CA ASP A 65 0.85 1.72 1.90
C ASP A 65 -0.66 1.45 1.97
N PHE A 66 -1.31 2.00 3.01
CA PHE A 66 -2.73 1.85 3.27
C PHE A 66 -3.25 3.04 4.10
N PHE A 67 -4.51 3.41 3.90
CA PHE A 67 -5.11 4.56 4.58
C PHE A 67 -6.65 4.47 4.61
N PRO A 68 -7.31 5.30 5.44
CA PRO A 68 -8.76 5.43 5.41
C PRO A 68 -9.25 6.20 4.16
N PRO A 69 -10.52 6.05 3.76
CA PRO A 69 -11.07 6.72 2.58
C PRO A 69 -10.89 8.24 2.59
N LEU A 70 -10.46 8.79 1.44
CA LEU A 70 -10.37 10.23 1.20
C LEU A 70 -11.40 10.75 0.17
N VAL A 71 -12.13 9.83 -0.46
CA VAL A 71 -13.16 10.10 -1.47
C VAL A 71 -14.41 9.31 -1.14
N ASP A 72 -15.56 9.75 -1.63
CA ASP A 72 -16.86 9.17 -1.28
C ASP A 72 -17.17 7.86 -2.00
N ASP A 73 -16.71 7.73 -3.24
CA ASP A 73 -17.00 6.58 -4.08
C ASP A 73 -16.08 5.39 -3.77
N PRO A 74 -16.62 4.17 -3.58
CA PRO A 74 -15.81 3.00 -3.28
C PRO A 74 -14.82 2.59 -4.38
N ALA A 75 -15.19 2.69 -5.66
CA ALA A 75 -14.30 2.33 -6.75
C ALA A 75 -13.17 3.35 -6.87
N ASP A 76 -13.49 4.65 -6.78
CA ASP A 76 -12.46 5.71 -6.77
C ASP A 76 -11.48 5.51 -5.61
N PHE A 77 -11.97 5.18 -4.41
CA PHE A 77 -11.10 4.92 -3.26
C PHE A 77 -10.16 3.73 -3.50
N GLY A 78 -10.69 2.61 -4.01
CA GLY A 78 -9.89 1.43 -4.36
C GLY A 78 -8.82 1.73 -5.39
N ALA A 79 -9.16 2.48 -6.44
CA ALA A 79 -8.23 2.87 -7.48
C ALA A 79 -7.12 3.80 -6.95
N VAL A 80 -7.48 4.80 -6.15
CA VAL A 80 -6.51 5.73 -5.52
C VAL A 80 -5.59 4.99 -4.56
N ALA A 81 -6.11 4.10 -3.73
CA ALA A 81 -5.31 3.30 -2.80
C ALA A 81 -4.30 2.41 -3.54
N ALA A 82 -4.71 1.76 -4.63
CA ALA A 82 -3.82 0.95 -5.44
C ALA A 82 -2.76 1.77 -6.17
N ALA A 83 -3.15 2.89 -6.79
CA ALA A 83 -2.23 3.77 -7.49
C ALA A 83 -1.16 4.34 -6.54
N ASN A 84 -1.56 4.75 -5.33
CA ASN A 84 -0.63 5.20 -4.30
C ASN A 84 0.36 4.10 -3.91
N ALA A 85 -0.14 2.90 -3.58
CA ALA A 85 0.73 1.80 -3.15
C ALA A 85 1.68 1.30 -4.26
N CYS A 86 1.29 1.40 -5.53
CA CYS A 86 2.18 1.09 -6.66
C CYS A 86 3.22 2.20 -6.92
N SER A 87 2.98 3.43 -6.46
CA SER A 87 3.81 4.60 -6.78
C SER A 87 5.26 4.42 -6.34
N ASP A 88 5.51 3.82 -5.17
CA ASP A 88 6.88 3.69 -4.66
C ASP A 88 7.70 2.70 -5.50
N VAL A 89 7.06 1.68 -6.08
CA VAL A 89 7.74 0.77 -7.02
C VAL A 89 8.20 1.54 -8.25
N PHE A 90 7.34 2.40 -8.80
CA PHE A 90 7.70 3.23 -9.94
C PHE A 90 8.74 4.30 -9.60
N ALA A 91 8.68 4.87 -8.38
CA ALA A 91 9.67 5.83 -7.90
C ALA A 91 11.08 5.22 -7.81
N MET A 92 11.17 3.93 -7.47
CA MET A 92 12.42 3.17 -7.52
C MET A 92 12.82 2.70 -8.94
N GLY A 93 12.07 3.07 -9.98
CA GLY A 93 12.32 2.64 -11.36
C GLY A 93 11.96 1.19 -11.65
N GLY A 94 11.21 0.54 -10.75
CA GLY A 94 10.82 -0.86 -10.88
C GLY A 94 9.52 -1.06 -11.66
N CYS A 95 9.26 -2.32 -12.01
CA CYS A 95 8.00 -2.78 -12.58
C CYS A 95 7.22 -3.58 -11.53
N VAL A 96 5.91 -3.30 -11.39
CA VAL A 96 5.04 -4.04 -10.46
C VAL A 96 4.92 -5.49 -10.90
N LEU A 97 5.09 -6.42 -9.95
CA LEU A 97 4.97 -7.87 -10.18
C LEU A 97 3.67 -8.39 -9.56
N LEU A 98 3.46 -8.14 -8.27
CA LEU A 98 2.27 -8.58 -7.56
C LEU A 98 1.94 -7.67 -6.38
N ALA A 99 0.70 -7.75 -5.89
CA ALA A 99 0.25 -7.04 -4.71
C ALA A 99 -0.60 -7.93 -3.80
N LEU A 100 -0.60 -7.61 -2.50
CA LEU A 100 -1.44 -8.24 -1.48
C LEU A 100 -2.33 -7.18 -0.82
N ASN A 101 -3.63 -7.42 -0.76
CA ASN A 101 -4.57 -6.54 -0.09
C ASN A 101 -4.29 -6.47 1.41
N ILE A 102 -4.23 -5.25 1.95
CA ILE A 102 -4.28 -4.97 3.39
C ILE A 102 -5.59 -4.23 3.65
N ALA A 103 -6.50 -4.88 4.36
CA ALA A 103 -7.85 -4.38 4.50
C ALA A 103 -8.35 -4.48 5.95
N ALA A 104 -9.08 -3.46 6.37
CA ALA A 104 -9.91 -3.51 7.57
C ALA A 104 -11.24 -2.81 7.29
N PHE A 105 -12.36 -3.47 7.59
CA PHE A 105 -13.68 -2.90 7.33
C PHE A 105 -14.63 -3.06 8.53
N PRO A 106 -15.61 -2.16 8.69
CA PRO A 106 -16.72 -2.38 9.62
C PRO A 106 -17.60 -3.53 9.17
N GLU A 107 -18.00 -4.42 10.08
CA GLU A 107 -18.94 -5.51 9.78
C GLU A 107 -20.29 -5.01 9.22
N ARG A 108 -20.66 -3.77 9.53
CA ARG A 108 -21.89 -3.10 9.06
C ARG A 108 -21.74 -2.47 7.66
N MET A 109 -20.55 -2.47 7.07
CA MET A 109 -20.31 -1.89 5.76
C MET A 109 -20.95 -2.76 4.67
N PRO A 110 -21.62 -2.18 3.66
CA PRO A 110 -22.18 -2.96 2.55
C PRO A 110 -21.10 -3.75 1.83
N VAL A 111 -21.34 -5.04 1.60
CA VAL A 111 -20.38 -5.95 0.94
C VAL A 111 -20.09 -5.49 -0.49
N GLU A 112 -21.09 -4.92 -1.17
CA GLU A 112 -20.96 -4.38 -2.52
C GLU A 112 -19.93 -3.24 -2.59
N ALA A 113 -19.87 -2.39 -1.56
CA ALA A 113 -18.87 -1.32 -1.49
C ALA A 113 -17.46 -1.88 -1.29
N VAL A 114 -17.31 -2.91 -0.44
CA VAL A 114 -16.02 -3.60 -0.27
C VAL A 114 -15.58 -4.26 -1.58
N ALA A 115 -16.51 -4.90 -2.30
CA ALA A 115 -16.24 -5.50 -3.59
C ALA A 115 -15.78 -4.46 -4.63
N GLN A 116 -16.43 -3.30 -4.70
CA GLN A 116 -16.04 -2.20 -5.58
C GLN A 116 -14.63 -1.68 -5.29
N ILE A 117 -14.27 -1.49 -4.01
CA ILE A 117 -12.90 -1.10 -3.59
C ILE A 117 -11.88 -2.11 -4.10
N MET A 118 -12.10 -3.40 -3.81
CA MET A 118 -11.14 -4.45 -4.16
C MET A 118 -11.04 -4.68 -5.67
N SER A 119 -12.15 -4.59 -6.40
CA SER A 119 -12.17 -4.74 -7.86
C SER A 119 -11.43 -3.61 -8.55
N ALA A 120 -11.70 -2.34 -8.18
CA ALA A 120 -11.01 -1.20 -8.75
C ALA A 120 -9.50 -1.23 -8.46
N ALA A 121 -9.12 -1.64 -7.24
CA ALA A 121 -7.72 -1.82 -6.88
C ALA A 121 -7.02 -2.89 -7.76
N ALA A 122 -7.70 -4.02 -8.01
CA ALA A 122 -7.18 -5.08 -8.86
C ALA A 122 -7.02 -4.65 -10.32
N GLU A 123 -7.93 -3.82 -10.83
CA GLU A 123 -7.83 -3.23 -12.17
C GLU A 123 -6.59 -2.33 -12.28
N ILE A 124 -6.34 -1.44 -11.31
CA ILE A 124 -5.14 -0.59 -11.30
C ILE A 124 -3.84 -1.40 -11.20
N VAL A 125 -3.81 -2.45 -10.37
CA VAL A 125 -2.63 -3.33 -10.28
C VAL A 125 -2.38 -4.06 -11.61
N ALA A 126 -3.44 -4.48 -12.30
CA ALA A 126 -3.33 -5.11 -13.61
C ALA A 126 -2.83 -4.12 -14.68
N GLU A 127 -3.31 -2.88 -14.66
CA GLU A 127 -2.81 -1.79 -15.53
C GLU A 127 -1.34 -1.48 -15.27
N ALA A 128 -0.89 -1.59 -14.01
CA ALA A 128 0.51 -1.45 -13.61
C ALA A 128 1.40 -2.64 -14.04
N GLY A 129 0.83 -3.69 -14.64
CA GLY A 129 1.54 -4.89 -15.11
C GLY A 129 1.65 -6.01 -14.08
N GLY A 130 1.03 -5.86 -12.90
CA GLY A 130 1.06 -6.85 -11.83
C GLY A 130 -0.23 -7.64 -11.68
N VAL A 131 -0.34 -8.36 -10.56
CA VAL A 131 -1.54 -9.11 -10.16
C VAL A 131 -1.79 -8.99 -8.66
N VAL A 132 -3.05 -8.83 -8.27
CA VAL A 132 -3.44 -9.01 -6.86
C VAL A 132 -3.44 -10.50 -6.54
N ALA A 133 -2.51 -10.94 -5.71
CA ALA A 133 -2.23 -12.36 -5.45
C ALA A 133 -2.79 -12.88 -4.12
N GLY A 134 -3.50 -12.05 -3.36
CA GLY A 134 -4.08 -12.40 -2.08
C GLY A 134 -4.23 -11.19 -1.18
N GLY A 135 -4.20 -11.44 0.13
CA GLY A 135 -4.24 -10.39 1.13
C GLY A 135 -4.79 -10.86 2.47
N HIS A 136 -5.03 -9.90 3.34
CA HIS A 136 -5.63 -10.12 4.64
C HIS A 136 -6.69 -9.06 4.93
N THR A 137 -7.79 -9.48 5.56
CA THR A 137 -8.89 -8.59 5.93
C THR A 137 -9.28 -8.83 7.38
N ILE A 138 -9.34 -7.75 8.15
CA ILE A 138 -9.77 -7.76 9.55
C ILE A 138 -10.99 -6.86 9.77
N ARG A 139 -11.56 -6.94 10.97
CA ARG A 139 -12.60 -6.01 11.42
C ARG A 139 -11.99 -4.72 11.96
N SER A 140 -12.58 -3.58 11.62
CA SER A 140 -12.26 -2.27 12.19
C SER A 140 -13.52 -1.40 12.29
N GLU A 141 -13.53 -0.39 13.16
CA GLU A 141 -14.64 0.57 13.24
C GLU A 141 -14.66 1.56 12.06
N GLU A 142 -13.49 1.84 11.50
CA GLU A 142 -13.26 2.65 10.30
C GLU A 142 -12.71 1.79 9.16
N PRO A 143 -13.11 2.03 7.90
CA PRO A 143 -12.53 1.38 6.74
C PRO A 143 -11.06 1.82 6.55
N ILE A 144 -10.18 0.85 6.28
CA ILE A 144 -8.77 1.04 5.93
C ILE A 144 -8.48 0.10 4.78
N PHE A 145 -7.86 0.61 3.72
CA PHE A 145 -7.51 -0.21 2.57
C PHE A 145 -6.20 0.26 1.93
N GLY A 146 -5.47 -0.70 1.38
CA GLY A 146 -4.25 -0.48 0.63
C GLY A 146 -3.60 -1.80 0.25
N LEU A 147 -2.34 -1.73 -0.18
CA LEU A 147 -1.63 -2.87 -0.73
C LEU A 147 -0.21 -2.95 -0.17
N ALA A 148 0.28 -4.17 0.05
CA ALA A 148 1.70 -4.46 -0.02
C ALA A 148 2.03 -4.79 -1.46
N VAL A 149 2.98 -4.07 -2.07
CA VAL A 149 3.32 -4.20 -3.49
C VAL A 149 4.76 -4.67 -3.62
N GLN A 150 4.96 -5.68 -4.47
CA GLN A 150 6.27 -6.18 -4.84
C GLN A 150 6.50 -5.91 -6.33
N GLY A 151 7.68 -5.40 -6.64
CA GLY A 151 8.15 -5.16 -7.98
C GLY A 151 9.57 -5.67 -8.20
N LEU A 152 10.02 -5.56 -9.43
CA LEU A 152 11.38 -5.93 -9.84
C LEU A 152 12.09 -4.73 -10.45
N VAL A 153 13.37 -4.59 -10.15
CA VAL A 153 14.26 -3.56 -10.70
C VAL A 153 15.64 -4.17 -10.93
N HIS A 154 16.44 -3.56 -11.82
CA HIS A 154 17.86 -3.89 -11.91
C HIS A 154 18.60 -3.36 -10.66
N PRO A 155 19.59 -4.08 -10.10
CA PRO A 155 20.32 -3.63 -8.89
C PRO A 155 21.16 -2.35 -9.02
N ASP A 156 21.46 -1.92 -10.25
CA ASP A 156 22.30 -0.74 -10.59
C ASP A 156 21.48 0.50 -10.97
#